data_AF-A0A970CWJ9-F1
#
_entry.id   AF-A0A970CWJ9-F1
#
_cell.length_a   1.000
_cell.length_b   1.000
_cell.length_c   1.000
_cell.angle_alpha   90.00
_cell.angle_beta   90.00
_cell.angle_gamma   90.00
#
_symmetry.space_group_name_H-M   'P 1'
#
loop_
_entity.id
_entity.type
_entity.pdbx_description
1 polymer ?
#
loop_
_entity_poly.entity_id
_entity_poly.type
_entity_poly.pdbx_seq_one_letter_code
_entity_poly.pdbx_strand_id
1 'polypeptide(L)'
;MLLRQVLEIYEYIDKADANGYEMKEYMESLGAKDVEVKTIEGAKGSTDFIRIRIPGLKGKSKGMDAPTLGVLGRLGGIGARPEMIGMVSDADGAVVALAVAAKLLDMQNKGDFLEGDVVVSTHICPDAPTQPHKPVPFMGSPVDMPTVNREEVDGELDAILSIDTTKGNRVINHRGFAISPTVKEGYILKTSDDLLDIMQITTGKLPVVFPITTQDITPYGNDIYHINSILQPATATDAPVVGIAITAEVPVPGCATGASHPFDMEQAARFTLEVAKAFGKGDCHFYDGEEFDRITKLYGSMHHLQTLGK
;
A
#
# COMPACT_ATOMS: atom_id res chain seq x y z
N MET A 1 6.22 -16.66 10.41
CA MET A 1 5.37 -16.82 9.21
C MET A 1 4.24 -15.82 9.31
N LEU A 2 3.99 -15.03 8.26
CA LEU A 2 2.98 -13.95 8.24
C LEU A 2 1.55 -14.44 8.00
N LEU A 3 1.39 -15.69 7.56
CA LEU A 3 0.08 -16.27 7.26
C LEU A 3 -0.90 -16.16 8.43
N ARG A 4 -0.40 -16.34 9.66
CA ARG A 4 -1.23 -16.20 10.87
C ARG A 4 -1.79 -14.77 10.98
N GLN A 5 -0.95 -13.74 10.84
CA GLN A 5 -1.38 -12.35 10.89
C GLN A 5 -2.36 -12.01 9.77
N VAL A 6 -2.13 -12.52 8.54
CA VAL A 6 -3.06 -12.34 7.42
C VAL A 6 -4.45 -12.89 7.78
N LEU A 7 -4.53 -14.11 8.32
CA LEU A 7 -5.80 -14.72 8.71
C LEU A 7 -6.46 -13.98 9.89
N GLU A 8 -5.69 -13.57 10.90
CA GLU A 8 -6.23 -12.80 12.03
C GLU A 8 -6.83 -11.46 11.57
N ILE A 9 -6.11 -10.69 10.76
CA ILE A 9 -6.61 -9.42 10.20
C ILE A 9 -7.87 -9.65 9.36
N TYR A 10 -7.88 -10.70 8.55
CA TYR A 10 -9.03 -11.05 7.72
C TYR A 10 -10.30 -11.22 8.57
N GLU A 11 -10.22 -11.94 9.69
CA GLU A 11 -11.36 -12.15 10.61
C GLU A 11 -11.86 -10.85 11.26
N TYR A 12 -10.97 -9.90 11.54
CA TYR A 12 -11.37 -8.59 12.09
C TYR A 12 -12.12 -7.72 11.08
N ILE A 13 -11.83 -7.86 9.79
CA ILE A 13 -12.40 -7.00 8.75
C ILE A 13 -13.54 -7.65 7.96
N ASP A 14 -13.66 -8.99 7.92
CA ASP A 14 -14.74 -9.69 7.23
C ASP A 14 -16.05 -9.71 8.02
N LYS A 15 -16.58 -8.52 8.30
CA LYS A 15 -17.87 -8.34 8.98
C LYS A 15 -18.54 -7.03 8.58
N ALA A 16 -19.84 -6.94 8.83
CA ALA A 16 -20.66 -5.81 8.38
C ALA A 16 -20.41 -4.52 9.15
N ASP A 17 -19.94 -4.62 10.38
CA ASP A 17 -19.66 -3.53 11.31
C ASP A 17 -18.16 -3.31 11.54
N ALA A 18 -17.30 -3.81 10.63
CA ALA A 18 -15.86 -3.61 10.69
C ALA A 18 -15.53 -2.11 10.70
N ASN A 19 -14.66 -1.71 11.62
CA ASN A 19 -14.33 -0.31 11.87
C ASN A 19 -12.86 -0.15 12.30
N GLY A 20 -12.34 1.08 12.20
CA GLY A 20 -10.95 1.40 12.53
C GLY A 20 -10.63 1.30 14.02
N TYR A 21 -11.62 1.54 14.90
CA TYR A 21 -11.42 1.59 16.34
C TYR A 21 -11.15 0.20 16.94
N GLU A 22 -11.88 -0.82 16.51
CA GLU A 22 -11.60 -2.20 16.92
C GLU A 22 -10.26 -2.71 16.39
N MET A 23 -9.91 -2.33 15.15
CA MET A 23 -8.58 -2.64 14.61
C MET A 23 -7.48 -1.96 15.44
N LYS A 24 -7.71 -0.72 15.89
CA LYS A 24 -6.80 -0.02 16.81
C LYS A 24 -6.65 -0.78 18.13
N GLU A 25 -7.75 -1.18 18.77
CA GLU A 25 -7.71 -1.97 20.01
C GLU A 25 -6.90 -3.26 19.84
N TYR A 26 -7.08 -3.95 18.70
CA TYR A 26 -6.29 -5.12 18.37
C TYR A 26 -4.80 -4.79 18.25
N MET A 27 -4.42 -3.73 17.53
CA MET A 27 -3.01 -3.32 17.39
C MET A 27 -2.39 -2.90 18.73
N GLU A 28 -3.13 -2.19 19.58
CA GLU A 28 -2.70 -1.84 20.94
C GLU A 28 -2.51 -3.07 21.83
N SER A 29 -3.36 -4.10 21.66
CA SER A 29 -3.21 -5.39 22.35
C SER A 29 -1.93 -6.13 21.95
N LEU A 30 -1.45 -5.90 20.72
CA LEU A 30 -0.15 -6.37 20.23
C LEU A 30 1.02 -5.47 20.66
N GLY A 31 0.76 -4.40 21.42
CA GLY A 31 1.80 -3.54 21.98
C GLY A 31 2.03 -2.24 21.23
N ALA A 32 1.23 -1.92 20.20
CA ALA A 32 1.31 -0.62 19.53
C ALA A 32 1.09 0.52 20.54
N LYS A 33 1.86 1.60 20.38
CA LYS A 33 1.82 2.79 21.25
C LYS A 33 1.33 4.04 20.54
N ASP A 34 1.40 4.03 19.22
CA ASP A 34 1.05 5.15 18.36
C ASP A 34 0.12 4.62 17.26
N VAL A 35 -1.18 4.67 17.57
CA VAL A 35 -2.27 4.29 16.67
C VAL A 35 -3.31 5.40 16.64
N GLU A 36 -3.47 5.98 15.47
CA GLU A 36 -4.44 7.03 15.20
C GLU A 36 -5.57 6.45 14.35
N VAL A 37 -6.81 6.76 14.74
CA VAL A 37 -8.00 6.44 13.96
C VAL A 37 -8.81 7.70 13.79
N LYS A 38 -9.22 7.97 12.55
CA LYS A 38 -10.01 9.14 12.19
C LYS A 38 -11.10 8.73 11.22
N THR A 39 -12.35 8.88 11.65
CA THR A 39 -13.50 8.76 10.76
C THR A 39 -13.55 9.97 9.83
N ILE A 40 -13.62 9.70 8.53
CA ILE A 40 -13.78 10.73 7.50
C ILE A 40 -15.10 10.51 6.80
N GLU A 41 -15.93 11.56 6.79
CA GLU A 41 -17.21 11.58 6.11
C GLU A 41 -17.04 12.11 4.69
N GLY A 42 -17.63 11.41 3.73
CA GLY A 42 -17.74 11.83 2.35
C GLY A 42 -19.19 11.80 1.87
N ALA A 43 -19.42 12.26 0.64
CA ALA A 43 -20.79 12.36 0.10
C ALA A 43 -21.49 11.00 -0.08
N LYS A 44 -20.74 9.90 -0.10
CA LYS A 44 -21.23 8.54 -0.37
C LYS A 44 -21.16 7.60 0.85
N GLY A 45 -20.78 8.10 2.01
CA GLY A 45 -20.60 7.29 3.22
C GLY A 45 -19.44 7.81 4.06
N SER A 46 -18.92 6.96 4.94
CA SER A 46 -17.74 7.26 5.74
C SER A 46 -16.74 6.11 5.70
N THR A 47 -15.51 6.41 6.11
CA THR A 47 -14.48 5.40 6.33
C THR A 47 -13.64 5.77 7.52
N ASP A 48 -13.13 4.77 8.24
CA ASP A 48 -12.17 4.99 9.30
C ASP A 48 -10.76 4.85 8.75
N PHE A 49 -10.02 5.95 8.71
CA PHE A 49 -8.58 5.89 8.46
C PHE A 49 -7.87 5.41 9.71
N ILE A 50 -6.92 4.51 9.54
CA ILE A 50 -6.06 4.01 10.61
C ILE A 50 -4.60 4.19 10.20
N ARG A 51 -3.82 4.78 11.10
CA ARG A 51 -2.38 4.96 10.98
C ARG A 51 -1.70 4.38 12.20
N ILE A 52 -0.69 3.55 11.98
CA ILE A 52 0.06 2.85 13.02
C ILE A 52 1.54 3.14 12.81
N ARG A 53 2.18 3.77 13.79
CA ARG A 53 3.64 3.91 13.79
C ARG A 53 4.26 2.83 14.67
N ILE A 54 5.20 2.10 14.09
CA ILE A 54 6.02 1.11 14.78
C ILE A 54 7.45 1.66 14.89
N PRO A 55 7.88 2.14 16.07
CA PRO A 55 9.19 2.76 16.23
C PRO A 55 10.36 1.79 16.04
N GLY A 56 11.36 2.19 15.26
CA GLY A 56 12.65 1.49 15.13
C GLY A 56 13.58 1.76 16.32
N LEU A 57 14.71 1.05 16.39
CA LEU A 57 15.75 1.31 17.38
C LEU A 57 16.46 2.66 17.16
N LYS A 58 16.65 3.03 15.89
CA LYS A 58 17.34 4.24 15.44
C LYS A 58 16.45 5.11 14.53
N GLY A 59 15.13 4.94 14.61
CA GLY A 59 14.19 5.70 13.80
C GLY A 59 14.03 7.16 14.24
N LYS A 60 13.54 7.99 13.31
CA LYS A 60 13.31 9.43 13.49
C LYS A 60 12.36 9.76 14.64
N SER A 61 11.41 8.87 14.94
CA SER A 61 10.51 8.98 16.09
C SER A 61 11.22 9.05 17.45
N LYS A 62 12.48 8.60 17.51
CA LYS A 62 13.36 8.69 18.68
C LYS A 62 14.45 9.77 18.57
N GLY A 63 14.35 10.65 17.57
CA GLY A 63 15.34 11.70 17.29
C GLY A 63 16.64 11.19 16.68
N MET A 64 16.60 10.03 16.01
CA MET A 64 17.72 9.40 15.32
C MET A 64 17.52 9.49 13.80
N ASP A 65 18.44 8.95 12.99
CA ASP A 65 18.49 9.25 11.55
C ASP A 65 18.15 8.05 10.62
N ALA A 66 17.78 6.88 11.15
CA ALA A 66 17.39 5.76 10.27
C ALA A 66 16.10 6.09 9.52
N PRO A 67 16.01 5.74 8.22
CA PRO A 67 14.91 6.19 7.38
C PRO A 67 13.58 5.51 7.77
N THR A 68 12.48 6.22 7.55
CA THR A 68 11.12 5.82 7.86
C THR A 68 10.43 5.28 6.61
N LEU A 69 9.99 4.02 6.64
CA LEU A 69 9.24 3.41 5.54
C LEU A 69 7.73 3.60 5.73
N GLY A 70 7.05 4.06 4.69
CA GLY A 70 5.61 4.02 4.57
C GLY A 70 5.11 2.71 3.96
N VAL A 71 4.12 2.08 4.59
CA VAL A 71 3.41 0.90 4.04
C VAL A 71 1.92 1.23 3.96
N LEU A 72 1.43 1.42 2.73
CA LEU A 72 0.05 1.85 2.49
C LEU A 72 -0.78 0.69 1.97
N GLY A 73 -1.91 0.40 2.63
CA GLY A 73 -2.94 -0.49 2.12
C GLY A 73 -3.96 0.31 1.33
N ARG A 74 -3.89 0.24 0.01
CA ARG A 74 -4.78 0.95 -0.93
C ARG A 74 -5.99 0.10 -1.29
N LEU A 75 -7.14 0.76 -1.30
CA LEU A 75 -8.44 0.18 -1.64
C LEU A 75 -9.48 1.30 -1.88
N GLY A 76 -10.63 0.94 -2.44
CA GLY A 76 -11.87 1.70 -2.37
C GLY A 76 -12.69 1.34 -1.13
N GLY A 77 -12.68 0.07 -0.71
CA GLY A 77 -13.29 -0.35 0.55
C GLY A 77 -13.20 -1.86 0.79
N ILE A 78 -13.39 -2.28 2.04
CA ILE A 78 -13.27 -3.69 2.45
C ILE A 78 -14.57 -4.48 2.21
N GLY A 79 -15.69 -3.79 1.98
CA GLY A 79 -16.98 -4.38 1.62
C GLY A 79 -17.81 -3.47 0.72
N ALA A 80 -18.82 -4.02 0.06
CA ALA A 80 -19.74 -3.30 -0.82
C ALA A 80 -21.20 -3.65 -0.50
N ARG A 81 -21.57 -3.52 0.77
CA ARG A 81 -22.90 -3.91 1.26
C ARG A 81 -23.95 -2.86 0.86
N PRO A 82 -25.24 -3.21 0.77
CA PRO A 82 -25.78 -4.56 0.83
C PRO A 82 -25.58 -5.38 -0.45
N GLU A 83 -25.05 -4.79 -1.54
CA GLU A 83 -24.95 -5.43 -2.86
C GLU A 83 -24.08 -6.69 -2.86
N MET A 84 -22.97 -6.66 -2.12
CA MET A 84 -22.06 -7.79 -1.91
C MET A 84 -21.91 -8.07 -0.42
N ILE A 85 -22.27 -9.29 -0.01
CA ILE A 85 -22.17 -9.74 1.39
C ILE A 85 -20.82 -10.43 1.60
N GLY A 86 -20.03 -9.92 2.55
CA GLY A 86 -18.70 -10.41 2.90
C GLY A 86 -17.60 -9.45 2.44
N MET A 87 -16.37 -9.77 2.81
CA MET A 87 -15.19 -9.03 2.36
C MET A 87 -15.01 -9.16 0.85
N VAL A 88 -14.71 -8.05 0.20
CA VAL A 88 -14.49 -7.99 -1.24
C VAL A 88 -13.01 -8.10 -1.57
N SER A 89 -12.69 -8.51 -2.80
CA SER A 89 -11.30 -8.71 -3.25
C SER A 89 -10.44 -7.48 -3.04
N ASP A 90 -11.01 -6.28 -3.19
CA ASP A 90 -10.29 -5.02 -3.09
C ASP A 90 -9.60 -4.82 -1.73
N ALA A 91 -10.10 -5.48 -0.68
CA ALA A 91 -9.60 -5.41 0.68
C ALA A 91 -8.17 -5.97 0.87
N ASP A 92 -7.62 -6.76 -0.07
CA ASP A 92 -6.35 -7.47 0.15
C ASP A 92 -5.19 -6.52 0.50
N GLY A 93 -5.15 -5.31 -0.09
CA GLY A 93 -4.13 -4.29 0.22
C GLY A 93 -4.14 -3.88 1.70
N ALA A 94 -5.34 -3.62 2.25
CA ALA A 94 -5.53 -3.31 3.67
C ALA A 94 -5.13 -4.49 4.57
N VAL A 95 -5.52 -5.72 4.19
CA VAL A 95 -5.15 -6.94 4.93
C VAL A 95 -3.63 -7.07 5.03
N VAL A 96 -2.92 -6.91 3.91
CA VAL A 96 -1.47 -7.04 3.86
C VAL A 96 -0.79 -5.96 4.72
N ALA A 97 -1.20 -4.69 4.58
CA ALA A 97 -0.62 -3.59 5.34
C ALA A 97 -0.79 -3.81 6.86
N LEU A 98 -2.00 -4.13 7.32
CA LEU A 98 -2.28 -4.39 8.73
C LEU A 98 -1.61 -5.67 9.24
N ALA A 99 -1.48 -6.71 8.41
CA ALA A 99 -0.76 -7.93 8.77
C ALA A 99 0.74 -7.67 8.97
N VAL A 100 1.33 -6.77 8.17
CA VAL A 100 2.71 -6.30 8.36
C VAL A 100 2.85 -5.56 9.70
N ALA A 101 1.92 -4.64 10.02
CA ALA A 101 1.91 -3.96 11.32
C ALA A 101 1.85 -4.95 12.48
N ALA A 102 0.86 -5.86 12.47
CA ALA A 102 0.67 -6.88 13.49
C ALA A 102 1.93 -7.76 13.66
N LYS A 103 2.60 -8.09 12.55
CA LYS A 103 3.81 -8.91 12.60
C LYS A 103 5.01 -8.17 13.17
N LEU A 104 5.18 -6.90 12.83
CA LEU A 104 6.25 -6.06 13.40
C LEU A 104 6.09 -5.91 14.91
N LEU A 105 4.86 -5.71 15.39
CA LEU A 105 4.54 -5.64 16.81
C LEU A 105 4.80 -6.99 17.52
N ASP A 106 4.39 -8.11 16.93
CA ASP A 106 4.70 -9.46 17.42
C ASP A 106 6.22 -9.70 17.51
N MET A 107 7.01 -9.18 16.57
CA MET A 107 8.47 -9.23 16.61
C MET A 107 9.03 -8.42 17.78
N GLN A 108 8.57 -7.18 17.99
CA GLN A 108 9.00 -6.34 19.10
C GLN A 108 8.72 -7.00 20.46
N ASN A 109 7.54 -7.62 20.63
CA ASN A 109 7.19 -8.35 21.84
C ASN A 109 8.10 -9.58 22.09
N LYS A 110 8.75 -10.08 21.05
CA LYS A 110 9.72 -11.18 21.11
C LYS A 110 11.17 -10.71 21.17
N GLY A 111 11.39 -9.40 21.23
CA GLY A 111 12.71 -8.78 21.35
C GLY A 111 13.37 -8.42 20.02
N ASP A 112 12.69 -8.63 18.88
CA ASP A 112 13.20 -8.29 17.56
C ASP A 112 12.70 -6.90 17.13
N PHE A 113 13.62 -5.94 16.99
CA PHE A 113 13.31 -4.58 16.57
C PHE A 113 13.98 -4.25 15.23
N LEU A 114 13.29 -3.47 14.40
CA LEU A 114 13.88 -2.89 13.19
C LEU A 114 14.76 -1.69 13.54
N GLU A 115 15.66 -1.30 12.63
CA GLU A 115 16.49 -0.12 12.79
C GLU A 115 15.69 1.18 12.57
N GLY A 116 15.00 1.28 11.43
CA GLY A 116 14.15 2.42 11.06
C GLY A 116 12.69 2.27 11.53
N ASP A 117 11.97 3.39 11.52
CA ASP A 117 10.53 3.41 11.80
C ASP A 117 9.74 2.84 10.62
N VAL A 118 8.59 2.22 10.92
CA VAL A 118 7.60 1.84 9.91
C VAL A 118 6.29 2.52 10.24
N VAL A 119 5.71 3.22 9.26
CA VAL A 119 4.37 3.80 9.37
C VAL A 119 3.45 3.04 8.42
N VAL A 120 2.44 2.39 9.00
CA VAL A 120 1.41 1.66 8.25
C VAL A 120 0.16 2.52 8.19
N SER A 121 -0.46 2.67 7.01
CA SER A 121 -1.73 3.39 6.86
C SER A 121 -2.67 2.67 5.89
N THR A 122 -3.95 2.69 6.20
CA THR A 122 -5.05 2.17 5.36
C THR A 122 -6.36 2.77 5.87
N HIS A 123 -7.47 2.46 5.22
CA HIS A 123 -8.79 2.77 5.76
C HIS A 123 -9.72 1.54 5.77
N ILE A 124 -10.72 1.59 6.63
CA ILE A 124 -11.69 0.52 6.86
C ILE A 124 -13.08 1.07 6.54
N CYS A 125 -13.66 0.59 5.43
CA CYS A 125 -15.01 0.92 4.99
C CYS A 125 -15.76 -0.38 4.62
N PRO A 126 -16.69 -0.88 5.46
CA PRO A 126 -17.42 -2.13 5.24
C PRO A 126 -18.54 -2.03 4.19
N ASP A 127 -18.84 -0.81 3.76
CA ASP A 127 -19.94 -0.44 2.87
C ASP A 127 -19.47 0.70 1.95
N ALA A 128 -18.58 0.35 1.01
CA ALA A 128 -18.09 1.27 0.00
C ALA A 128 -18.91 1.14 -1.30
N PRO A 129 -19.09 2.25 -2.05
CA PRO A 129 -19.78 2.22 -3.32
C PRO A 129 -18.99 1.43 -4.36
N THR A 130 -19.65 0.91 -5.39
CA THR A 130 -18.97 0.38 -6.59
C THR A 130 -18.87 1.43 -7.69
N GLN A 131 -17.90 1.30 -8.59
CA GLN A 131 -17.67 2.23 -9.70
C GLN A 131 -17.62 1.49 -11.05
N PRO A 132 -18.32 1.99 -12.09
CA PRO A 132 -18.18 1.46 -13.45
C PRO A 132 -16.74 1.59 -13.94
N HIS A 133 -16.14 0.48 -14.34
CA HIS A 133 -14.78 0.41 -14.87
C HIS A 133 -14.62 -0.79 -15.82
N LYS A 134 -13.58 -0.80 -16.66
CA LYS A 134 -13.26 -1.91 -17.59
C LYS A 134 -11.85 -2.44 -17.31
N PRO A 135 -11.61 -3.76 -17.35
CA PRO A 135 -12.50 -4.84 -17.81
C PRO A 135 -13.61 -5.24 -16.84
N VAL A 136 -13.53 -4.84 -15.57
CA VAL A 136 -14.48 -5.18 -14.51
C VAL A 136 -14.76 -3.94 -13.64
N PRO A 137 -15.93 -3.87 -12.97
CA PRO A 137 -16.22 -2.81 -12.00
C PRO A 137 -15.16 -2.76 -10.90
N PHE A 138 -14.82 -1.55 -10.49
CA PHE A 138 -13.92 -1.28 -9.37
C PHE A 138 -14.73 -0.98 -8.11
N MET A 139 -14.08 -1.08 -6.97
CA MET A 139 -14.57 -0.44 -5.75
C MET A 139 -14.35 1.06 -5.88
N GLY A 140 -15.37 1.84 -5.57
CA GLY A 140 -15.22 3.27 -5.32
C GLY A 140 -14.79 3.50 -3.87
N SER A 141 -14.35 4.71 -3.57
CA SER A 141 -14.11 5.17 -2.20
C SER A 141 -15.26 6.06 -1.72
N PRO A 142 -15.65 6.01 -0.43
CA PRO A 142 -16.62 6.96 0.13
C PRO A 142 -16.09 8.40 0.17
N VAL A 143 -14.76 8.57 0.14
CA VAL A 143 -14.05 9.85 0.23
C VAL A 143 -13.21 10.10 -1.03
N ASP A 144 -12.90 11.36 -1.32
CA ASP A 144 -12.10 11.72 -2.50
C ASP A 144 -10.61 11.34 -2.33
N MET A 145 -9.97 11.05 -3.45
CA MET A 145 -8.57 10.61 -3.50
C MET A 145 -7.57 11.62 -2.91
N PRO A 146 -7.68 12.94 -3.15
CA PRO A 146 -6.84 13.92 -2.46
C PRO A 146 -6.93 13.84 -0.93
N THR A 147 -8.13 13.59 -0.39
CA THR A 147 -8.32 13.34 1.05
C THR A 147 -7.63 12.04 1.48
N VAL A 148 -7.82 10.93 0.75
CA VAL A 148 -7.12 9.66 1.04
C VAL A 148 -5.61 9.85 1.06
N ASN A 149 -5.05 10.49 0.02
CA ASN A 149 -3.61 10.71 -0.11
C ASN A 149 -3.06 11.55 1.05
N ARG A 150 -3.77 12.59 1.50
CA ARG A 150 -3.33 13.42 2.63
C ARG A 150 -3.27 12.65 3.95
N GLU A 151 -4.19 11.71 4.14
CA GLU A 151 -4.30 10.94 5.37
C GLU A 151 -3.37 9.71 5.34
N GLU A 152 -3.00 9.21 4.17
CA GLU A 152 -2.05 8.09 4.01
C GLU A 152 -0.59 8.53 3.88
N VAL A 153 -0.35 9.68 3.23
CA VAL A 153 0.99 10.16 2.88
C VAL A 153 1.35 11.33 3.78
N ASP A 154 1.96 11.02 4.93
CA ASP A 154 2.51 12.03 5.83
C ASP A 154 3.94 12.41 5.43
N GLY A 155 4.35 13.65 5.68
CA GLY A 155 5.62 14.24 5.21
C GLY A 155 6.89 13.68 5.88
N GLU A 156 6.78 12.64 6.70
CA GLU A 156 7.89 12.01 7.41
C GLU A 156 8.45 10.75 6.72
N LEU A 157 7.81 10.30 5.64
CA LEU A 157 8.16 9.04 4.95
C LEU A 157 9.32 9.26 3.96
N ASP A 158 10.36 8.44 4.06
CA ASP A 158 11.53 8.48 3.17
C ASP A 158 11.36 7.60 1.91
N ALA A 159 10.45 6.63 1.97
CA ALA A 159 10.03 5.80 0.85
C ALA A 159 8.64 5.20 1.15
N ILE A 160 7.92 4.79 0.11
CA ILE A 160 6.56 4.24 0.24
C ILE A 160 6.41 2.96 -0.56
N LEU A 161 5.93 1.91 0.11
CA LEU A 161 5.33 0.74 -0.53
C LEU A 161 3.82 0.89 -0.53
N SER A 162 3.24 0.97 -1.72
CA SER A 162 1.79 1.13 -1.90
C SER A 162 1.17 -0.18 -2.38
N ILE A 163 0.42 -0.83 -1.51
CA ILE A 163 -0.10 -2.18 -1.69
C ILE A 163 -1.56 -2.10 -2.13
N ASP A 164 -1.89 -2.59 -3.32
CA ASP A 164 -3.23 -2.50 -3.88
C ASP A 164 -3.65 -3.83 -4.53
N THR A 165 -4.94 -4.15 -4.45
CA THR A 165 -5.51 -5.26 -5.20
C THR A 165 -5.62 -4.93 -6.68
N THR A 166 -4.60 -5.30 -7.43
CA THR A 166 -4.52 -5.03 -8.86
C THR A 166 -4.96 -6.25 -9.66
N LYS A 167 -6.08 -6.88 -9.31
CA LYS A 167 -6.62 -8.06 -10.05
C LYS A 167 -7.57 -7.67 -11.18
N GLY A 168 -8.09 -6.45 -11.18
CA GLY A 168 -9.11 -6.01 -12.12
C GLY A 168 -8.59 -5.61 -13.51
N ASN A 169 -7.40 -6.07 -13.92
CA ASN A 169 -6.72 -5.60 -15.14
C ASN A 169 -6.32 -6.78 -16.07
N ARG A 170 -5.78 -6.46 -17.26
CA ARG A 170 -5.23 -7.43 -18.24
C ARG A 170 -3.75 -7.23 -18.57
N VAL A 171 -3.11 -6.29 -17.87
CA VAL A 171 -1.71 -5.90 -18.05
C VAL A 171 -0.82 -6.86 -17.27
N ILE A 172 -1.18 -7.17 -16.02
CA ILE A 172 -0.44 -8.05 -15.14
C ILE A 172 -1.02 -9.46 -15.22
N ASN A 173 -0.34 -10.33 -15.98
CA ASN A 173 -0.76 -11.71 -16.24
C ASN A 173 -0.01 -12.70 -15.34
N HIS A 174 -0.05 -12.47 -14.03
CA HIS A 174 0.64 -13.29 -13.02
C HIS A 174 -0.24 -13.42 -11.78
N ARG A 175 -0.35 -14.62 -11.18
CA ARG A 175 -0.97 -14.80 -9.87
C ARG A 175 0.09 -14.74 -8.77
N GLY A 176 -0.18 -13.95 -7.73
CA GLY A 176 0.73 -13.73 -6.61
C GLY A 176 0.80 -12.24 -6.30
N PHE A 177 2.01 -11.69 -6.35
CA PHE A 177 2.20 -10.25 -6.36
C PHE A 177 3.27 -9.83 -7.38
N ALA A 178 3.21 -8.57 -7.81
CA ALA A 178 4.18 -7.94 -8.69
C ALA A 178 4.54 -6.55 -8.15
N ILE A 179 5.72 -6.04 -8.50
CA ILE A 179 6.13 -4.68 -8.12
C ILE A 179 6.17 -3.74 -9.33
N SER A 180 5.93 -2.45 -9.12
CA SER A 180 6.16 -1.44 -10.16
C SER A 180 7.64 -1.04 -10.23
N PRO A 181 8.10 -0.40 -11.31
CA PRO A 181 9.25 0.48 -11.24
C PRO A 181 9.03 1.59 -10.18
N THR A 182 10.11 2.16 -9.67
CA THR A 182 10.03 3.25 -8.70
C THR A 182 9.54 4.52 -9.36
N VAL A 183 8.55 5.17 -8.75
CA VAL A 183 8.05 6.47 -9.17
C VAL A 183 8.51 7.52 -8.18
N LYS A 184 9.14 8.59 -8.67
CA LYS A 184 9.60 9.70 -7.84
C LYS A 184 9.45 11.03 -8.58
N GLU A 185 8.72 11.98 -7.99
CA GLU A 185 8.58 13.36 -8.49
C GLU A 185 8.18 13.44 -9.99
N GLY A 186 7.27 12.57 -10.42
CA GLY A 186 6.79 12.48 -11.80
C GLY A 186 7.69 11.68 -12.76
N TYR A 187 8.81 11.13 -12.30
CA TYR A 187 9.64 10.21 -13.07
C TYR A 187 9.27 8.74 -12.80
N ILE A 188 9.26 7.94 -13.86
CA ILE A 188 9.31 6.46 -13.78
C ILE A 188 10.78 6.06 -13.91
N LEU A 189 11.37 5.61 -12.80
CA LEU A 189 12.79 5.26 -12.71
C LEU A 189 13.02 3.78 -13.00
N LYS A 190 14.29 3.41 -13.21
CA LYS A 190 14.73 2.01 -13.26
C LYS A 190 14.24 1.29 -11.98
N THR A 191 13.74 0.06 -12.14
CA THR A 191 13.40 -0.77 -10.99
C THR A 191 14.63 -1.03 -10.12
N SER A 192 14.49 -0.85 -8.81
CA SER A 192 15.55 -1.07 -7.83
C SER A 192 15.99 -2.54 -7.83
N ASP A 193 17.29 -2.77 -7.96
CA ASP A 193 17.86 -4.12 -7.90
C ASP A 193 17.72 -4.71 -6.48
N ASP A 194 17.83 -3.88 -5.43
CA ASP A 194 17.62 -4.30 -4.04
C ASP A 194 16.20 -4.86 -3.82
N LEU A 195 15.17 -4.21 -4.38
CA LEU A 195 13.80 -4.71 -4.32
C LEU A 195 13.63 -6.02 -5.11
N LEU A 196 14.29 -6.14 -6.27
CA LEU A 196 14.28 -7.37 -7.06
C LEU A 196 14.94 -8.53 -6.31
N ASP A 197 16.05 -8.28 -5.62
CA ASP A 197 16.77 -9.28 -4.83
C ASP A 197 15.95 -9.74 -3.62
N ILE A 198 15.31 -8.81 -2.88
CA ILE A 198 14.42 -9.16 -1.76
C ILE A 198 13.22 -9.98 -2.27
N MET A 199 12.64 -9.63 -3.42
CA MET A 199 11.56 -10.42 -4.02
C MET A 199 12.03 -11.84 -4.35
N GLN A 200 13.22 -12.00 -4.92
CA GLN A 200 13.79 -13.32 -5.22
C GLN A 200 14.00 -14.16 -3.97
N ILE A 201 14.56 -13.56 -2.91
CA ILE A 201 14.83 -14.24 -1.64
C ILE A 201 13.53 -14.69 -0.98
N THR A 202 12.53 -13.81 -0.93
CA THR A 202 11.27 -14.07 -0.20
C THR A 202 10.33 -15.04 -0.91
N THR A 203 10.39 -15.09 -2.25
CA THR A 203 9.53 -15.93 -3.09
C THR A 203 10.21 -17.21 -3.59
N GLY A 204 11.54 -17.24 -3.69
CA GLY A 204 12.29 -18.30 -4.34
C GLY A 204 12.08 -18.35 -5.87
N LYS A 205 11.63 -17.25 -6.48
CA LYS A 205 11.33 -17.12 -7.92
C LYS A 205 11.98 -15.87 -8.51
N LEU A 206 12.09 -15.80 -9.84
CA LEU A 206 12.46 -14.56 -10.52
C LEU A 206 11.44 -13.46 -10.22
N PRO A 207 11.89 -12.19 -10.14
CA PRO A 207 11.02 -11.09 -9.77
C PRO A 207 10.00 -10.79 -10.88
N VAL A 208 8.83 -10.32 -10.48
CA VAL A 208 7.75 -9.93 -11.40
C VAL A 208 7.55 -8.43 -11.29
N VAL A 209 7.90 -7.72 -12.37
CA VAL A 209 7.71 -6.28 -12.49
C VAL A 209 6.62 -6.01 -13.51
N PHE A 210 5.62 -5.19 -13.16
CA PHE A 210 4.56 -4.82 -14.09
C PHE A 210 4.84 -3.47 -14.77
N PRO A 211 4.46 -3.33 -16.06
CA PRO A 211 4.62 -2.06 -16.75
C PRO A 211 3.63 -1.03 -16.20
N ILE A 212 4.09 0.21 -16.09
CA ILE A 212 3.27 1.37 -15.75
C ILE A 212 3.40 2.42 -16.84
N THR A 213 2.39 3.27 -16.93
CA THR A 213 2.31 4.33 -17.92
C THR A 213 2.41 5.70 -17.25
N THR A 214 2.67 6.75 -18.02
CA THR A 214 2.65 8.13 -17.50
C THR A 214 1.29 8.46 -16.88
N GLN A 215 0.20 7.92 -17.42
CA GLN A 215 -1.14 8.11 -16.90
C GLN A 215 -1.25 7.61 -15.44
N ASP A 216 -0.71 6.43 -15.15
CA ASP A 216 -0.81 5.78 -13.84
C ASP A 216 -0.17 6.59 -12.71
N ILE A 217 0.76 7.51 -13.03
CA ILE A 217 1.46 8.37 -12.08
C ILE A 217 0.91 9.80 -12.01
N THR A 218 -0.24 10.07 -12.65
CA THR A 218 -0.95 11.36 -12.55
C THR A 218 -2.12 11.29 -11.56
N PRO A 219 -2.54 12.41 -10.95
CA PRO A 219 -3.66 12.42 -10.01
C PRO A 219 -4.96 11.92 -10.62
N TYR A 220 -5.74 11.17 -9.83
CA TYR A 220 -7.14 10.93 -10.11
C TYR A 220 -7.92 12.25 -10.17
N GLY A 221 -9.01 12.25 -10.94
CA GLY A 221 -9.84 13.44 -11.17
C GLY A 221 -9.43 14.26 -12.39
N ASN A 222 -8.46 13.79 -13.18
CA ASN A 222 -8.09 14.37 -14.48
C ASN A 222 -8.79 13.70 -15.68
N ASP A 223 -9.76 12.81 -15.42
CA ASP A 223 -10.54 12.05 -16.42
C ASP A 223 -9.71 11.19 -17.40
N ILE A 224 -8.50 10.79 -16.99
CA ILE A 224 -7.65 9.85 -17.73
C ILE A 224 -7.80 8.44 -17.15
N TYR A 225 -7.49 7.43 -17.95
CA TYR A 225 -7.45 6.03 -17.51
C TYR A 225 -6.20 5.74 -16.67
N HIS A 226 -6.38 5.05 -15.54
CA HIS A 226 -5.33 4.51 -14.70
C HIS A 226 -5.60 3.01 -14.46
N ILE A 227 -4.54 2.23 -14.28
CA ILE A 227 -4.67 0.80 -13.98
C ILE A 227 -5.46 0.56 -12.69
N ASN A 228 -5.17 1.33 -11.64
CA ASN A 228 -5.87 1.46 -10.36
C ASN A 228 -5.15 2.53 -9.50
N SER A 229 -5.45 2.54 -8.20
CA SER A 229 -5.01 3.59 -7.28
C SER A 229 -3.59 3.40 -6.72
N ILE A 230 -2.90 2.33 -7.13
CA ILE A 230 -1.64 1.86 -6.52
C ILE A 230 -0.49 2.88 -6.58
N LEU A 231 -0.50 3.79 -7.55
CA LEU A 231 0.53 4.83 -7.69
C LEU A 231 0.03 6.23 -7.37
N GLN A 232 -1.21 6.37 -6.87
CA GLN A 232 -1.73 7.66 -6.45
C GLN A 232 -0.92 8.32 -5.32
N PRO A 233 -0.31 7.60 -4.36
CA PRO A 233 0.59 8.21 -3.38
C PRO A 233 1.76 8.98 -4.02
N ALA A 234 2.24 8.57 -5.19
CA ALA A 234 3.33 9.24 -5.90
C ALA A 234 2.96 10.65 -6.38
N THR A 235 1.67 11.01 -6.36
CA THR A 235 1.19 12.35 -6.70
C THR A 235 1.16 13.30 -5.50
N ALA A 236 1.36 12.78 -4.29
CA ALA A 236 1.23 13.51 -3.04
C ALA A 236 2.52 13.58 -2.22
N THR A 237 3.64 13.06 -2.75
CA THR A 237 4.94 13.05 -2.09
C THR A 237 6.10 13.21 -3.06
N ASP A 238 7.22 13.68 -2.54
CA ASP A 238 8.51 13.68 -3.21
C ASP A 238 9.31 12.39 -2.91
N ALA A 239 8.88 11.59 -1.92
CA ALA A 239 9.49 10.31 -1.62
C ALA A 239 9.28 9.30 -2.76
N PRO A 240 10.22 8.38 -3.01
CA PRO A 240 10.03 7.31 -3.98
C PRO A 240 8.89 6.37 -3.56
N VAL A 241 8.03 6.04 -4.51
CA VAL A 241 6.87 5.15 -4.34
C VAL A 241 7.03 3.93 -5.23
N VAL A 242 6.80 2.74 -4.68
CA VAL A 242 6.72 1.48 -5.42
C VAL A 242 5.37 0.82 -5.12
N GLY A 243 4.65 0.48 -6.18
CA GLY A 243 3.42 -0.29 -6.09
C GLY A 243 3.71 -1.77 -5.85
N ILE A 244 3.04 -2.38 -4.88
CA ILE A 244 2.96 -3.83 -4.65
C ILE A 244 1.56 -4.30 -5.06
N ALA A 245 1.46 -4.82 -6.27
CA ALA A 245 0.21 -5.27 -6.87
C ALA A 245 -0.07 -6.70 -6.43
N ILE A 246 -1.19 -6.94 -5.73
CA ILE A 246 -1.71 -8.30 -5.51
C ILE A 246 -2.53 -8.69 -6.74
N THR A 247 -2.18 -9.80 -7.39
CA THR A 247 -2.59 -10.06 -8.77
C THR A 247 -3.19 -11.44 -8.98
N ALA A 248 -3.95 -11.57 -10.07
CA ALA A 248 -4.52 -12.81 -10.57
C ALA A 248 -4.27 -12.92 -12.08
N GLU A 249 -4.39 -14.12 -12.64
CA GLU A 249 -4.20 -14.34 -14.09
C GLU A 249 -5.41 -13.94 -14.93
N VAL A 250 -6.55 -13.68 -14.28
CA VAL A 250 -7.79 -13.25 -14.91
C VAL A 250 -8.29 -11.98 -14.24
N PRO A 251 -8.99 -11.09 -14.98
CA PRO A 251 -9.64 -9.94 -14.37
C PRO A 251 -10.64 -10.35 -13.28
N VAL A 252 -10.41 -9.90 -12.06
CA VAL A 252 -11.32 -10.09 -10.91
C VAL A 252 -11.91 -8.74 -10.51
N PRO A 253 -13.24 -8.58 -10.43
CA PRO A 253 -13.87 -7.36 -9.94
C PRO A 253 -13.43 -7.02 -8.51
N GLY A 254 -13.21 -5.74 -8.21
CA GLY A 254 -12.85 -5.31 -6.85
C GLY A 254 -13.92 -5.71 -5.82
N CYS A 255 -15.19 -5.65 -6.21
CA CYS A 255 -16.35 -6.04 -5.39
C CYS A 255 -16.54 -7.56 -5.25
N ALA A 256 -15.76 -8.40 -5.95
CA ALA A 256 -15.96 -9.85 -5.92
C ALA A 256 -15.60 -10.42 -4.53
N THR A 257 -16.54 -11.13 -3.92
CA THR A 257 -16.32 -11.84 -2.65
C THR A 257 -15.69 -13.20 -2.90
N GLY A 258 -14.93 -13.73 -1.93
CA GLY A 258 -14.27 -15.04 -2.04
C GLY A 258 -13.12 -15.11 -3.05
N ALA A 259 -12.61 -13.96 -3.52
CA ALA A 259 -11.52 -13.88 -4.50
C ALA A 259 -10.16 -13.50 -3.90
N SER A 260 -10.06 -13.45 -2.57
CA SER A 260 -8.83 -13.24 -1.82
C SER A 260 -8.09 -14.56 -1.63
N HIS A 261 -6.77 -14.55 -1.86
CA HIS A 261 -5.93 -15.74 -1.76
C HIS A 261 -4.90 -15.54 -0.64
N PRO A 262 -5.04 -16.23 0.51
CA PRO A 262 -4.19 -15.98 1.68
C PRO A 262 -2.68 -16.10 1.43
N PHE A 263 -2.26 -17.03 0.56
CA PHE A 263 -0.85 -17.20 0.22
C PHE A 263 -0.31 -16.12 -0.70
N ASP A 264 -1.15 -15.49 -1.52
CA ASP A 264 -0.73 -14.38 -2.40
C ASP A 264 -0.54 -13.11 -1.54
N MET A 265 -1.47 -12.86 -0.61
CA MET A 265 -1.35 -11.81 0.40
C MET A 265 -0.14 -12.03 1.32
N GLU A 266 0.08 -13.26 1.80
CA GLU A 266 1.21 -13.56 2.68
C GLU A 266 2.57 -13.36 2.00
N GLN A 267 2.68 -13.71 0.71
CA GLN A 267 3.89 -13.44 -0.07
C GLN A 267 4.17 -11.94 -0.18
N ALA A 268 3.16 -11.13 -0.49
CA ALA A 268 3.28 -9.67 -0.52
C ALA A 268 3.66 -9.11 0.86
N ALA A 269 3.00 -9.57 1.93
CA ALA A 269 3.30 -9.15 3.30
C ALA A 269 4.75 -9.49 3.69
N ARG A 270 5.22 -10.68 3.32
CA ARG A 270 6.58 -11.14 3.62
C ARG A 270 7.61 -10.30 2.90
N PHE A 271 7.39 -10.01 1.62
CA PHE A 271 8.21 -9.09 0.85
C PHE A 271 8.28 -7.72 1.53
N THR A 272 7.14 -7.10 1.84
CA THR A 272 7.06 -5.81 2.53
C THR A 272 7.81 -5.79 3.86
N LEU A 273 7.68 -6.86 4.66
CA LEU A 273 8.39 -6.98 5.94
C LEU A 273 9.91 -7.03 5.77
N GLU A 274 10.41 -7.78 4.78
CA GLU A 274 11.86 -7.84 4.53
C GLU A 274 12.40 -6.53 3.94
N VAL A 275 11.63 -5.84 3.08
CA VAL A 275 11.98 -4.48 2.62
C VAL A 275 12.07 -3.53 3.81
N ALA A 276 11.12 -3.55 4.75
CA ALA A 276 11.15 -2.70 5.95
C ALA A 276 12.43 -2.90 6.78
N LYS A 277 12.87 -4.15 6.95
CA LYS A 277 14.11 -4.47 7.66
C LYS A 277 15.36 -3.95 6.95
N ALA A 278 15.45 -4.15 5.64
CA ALA A 278 16.59 -3.75 4.84
C ALA A 278 16.66 -2.23 4.68
N PHE A 279 15.52 -1.58 4.42
CA PHE A 279 15.41 -0.13 4.25
C PHE A 279 15.87 0.62 5.51
N GLY A 280 15.36 0.22 6.69
CA GLY A 280 15.75 0.86 7.96
C GLY A 280 17.25 0.70 8.29
N LYS A 281 17.94 -0.29 7.71
CA LYS A 281 19.39 -0.48 7.83
C LYS A 281 20.20 0.32 6.83
N GLY A 282 19.58 0.85 5.77
CA GLY A 282 20.25 1.43 4.61
C GLY A 282 20.72 0.39 3.58
N ASP A 283 20.24 -0.85 3.66
CA ASP A 283 20.62 -1.96 2.77
C ASP A 283 19.64 -2.12 1.58
N CYS A 284 18.64 -1.25 1.45
CA CYS A 284 17.67 -1.28 0.36
C CYS A 284 17.37 0.13 -0.14
N HIS A 285 17.76 0.42 -1.37
CA HIS A 285 17.57 1.70 -2.02
C HIS A 285 16.42 1.60 -3.03
N PHE A 286 15.44 2.49 -2.92
CA PHE A 286 14.32 2.49 -3.86
C PHE A 286 14.72 3.04 -5.24
N TYR A 287 15.79 3.83 -5.31
CA TYR A 287 16.31 4.43 -6.53
C TYR A 287 17.79 4.81 -6.36
N ASP A 288 18.48 5.07 -7.47
CA ASP A 288 19.83 5.63 -7.47
C ASP A 288 19.76 7.17 -7.43
N GLY A 289 20.32 7.76 -6.37
CA GLY A 289 20.30 9.22 -6.16
C GLY A 289 21.14 9.98 -7.19
N GLU A 290 22.29 9.45 -7.61
CA GLU A 290 23.14 10.10 -8.61
C GLU A 290 22.49 10.06 -10.00
N GLU A 291 21.83 8.96 -10.35
CA GLU A 291 21.09 8.83 -11.60
C GLU A 291 19.86 9.76 -11.60
N PHE A 292 19.15 9.89 -10.48
CA PHE A 292 18.03 10.82 -10.35
C PHE A 292 18.48 12.29 -10.48
N ASP A 293 19.58 12.67 -9.82
CA ASP A 293 20.18 13.99 -9.99
C ASP A 293 20.61 14.25 -11.44
N ARG A 294 21.06 13.21 -12.14
CA ARG A 294 21.45 13.31 -13.55
C ARG A 294 20.24 13.47 -14.45
N ILE A 295 19.19 12.68 -14.27
CA ILE A 295 18.00 12.71 -15.14
C ILE A 295 17.25 14.04 -14.99
N THR A 296 17.14 14.57 -13.78
CA THR A 296 16.52 15.88 -13.50
C THR A 296 17.32 17.03 -14.13
N LYS A 297 18.66 16.99 -14.09
CA LYS A 297 19.51 17.99 -14.79
C LYS A 297 19.36 17.93 -16.31
N LEU A 298 19.12 16.75 -16.89
CA LEU A 298 18.99 16.56 -18.33
C LEU A 298 17.61 16.94 -18.87
N TYR A 299 16.54 16.60 -18.14
CA TYR A 299 15.17 16.68 -18.63
C TYR A 299 14.26 17.62 -17.81
N GLY A 300 14.76 18.20 -16.73
CA GLY A 300 14.04 19.16 -15.89
C GLY A 300 13.15 18.49 -14.83
N SER A 301 12.29 19.29 -14.19
CA SER A 301 11.34 18.79 -13.19
C SER A 301 10.08 18.21 -13.84
N MET A 302 9.64 17.05 -13.34
CA MET A 302 8.38 16.41 -13.75
C MET A 302 7.23 16.62 -12.75
N HIS A 303 7.38 17.50 -11.75
CA HIS A 303 6.33 17.80 -10.75
C HIS A 303 4.98 18.21 -11.37
N HIS A 304 4.99 18.77 -12.58
CA HIS A 304 3.76 19.12 -13.28
C HIS A 304 2.85 17.91 -13.55
N LEU A 305 3.39 16.70 -13.62
CA LEU A 305 2.63 15.45 -13.76
C LEU A 305 1.91 15.03 -12.47
N GLN A 306 2.33 15.55 -11.32
CA GLN A 306 1.67 15.30 -10.02
C GLN A 306 0.47 16.24 -9.79
N THR A 307 0.06 17.01 -10.81
CA THR A 307 -1.07 17.95 -10.73
C THR A 307 -2.21 17.50 -11.66
N LEU A 308 -3.41 18.07 -11.50
CA LEU A 308 -4.58 17.78 -12.36
C LEU A 308 -4.44 18.29 -13.81
N GLY A 309 -3.26 18.79 -14.19
CA GLY A 309 -3.03 19.49 -15.45
C GLY A 309 -3.00 21.01 -15.26
N LYS A 310 -2.73 21.72 -16.37
CA LYS A 310 -2.72 23.18 -16.44
C LYS A 310 -4.02 23.70 -17.03
#